data_AF-A0AA86SL09-F1
#
_entry.id   AF-A0AA86SL09-F1
#
_cell.length_a   1.000
_cell.length_b   1.000
_cell.length_c   1.000
_cell.angle_alpha   90.00
_cell.angle_beta   90.00
_cell.angle_gamma   90.00
#
_symmetry.space_group_name_H-M   'P 1'
#
loop_
_entity.id
_entity.type
_entity.pdbx_description
1 polymer ?
#
loop_
_entity_poly.entity_id
_entity_poly.type
_entity_poly.pdbx_seq_one_letter_code
_entity_poly.pdbx_strand_id
1 'polypeptide(L)'
;MLDKLGGAFVCTLLTVLVHPSHHLDPTSQGSRHVLVDDKVRTDKTYPTGFMDVVSIPRTNESFRLLYDTKGRFRLHSVRDEESKFKLCKVRSVQFGQKGIPYLNTYDGHTIRYPDPLIKANDTIKLDLENNKIRDASHNTT
;
A
#
# COMPACT_ATOMS: atom_id res chain seq x y z
N MET A 1 6.52 10.10 -16.04
CA MET A 1 7.59 10.51 -15.12
C MET A 1 6.93 11.12 -13.88
N LEU A 2 6.05 10.35 -13.24
CA LEU A 2 5.30 10.80 -12.07
C LEU A 2 6.05 10.33 -10.82
N ASP A 3 6.41 11.32 -10.02
CA ASP A 3 6.53 11.27 -8.56
C ASP A 3 7.54 10.26 -7.99
N LYS A 4 8.78 10.38 -8.47
CA LYS A 4 9.95 10.14 -7.60
C LYS A 4 10.06 11.32 -6.61
N LEU A 5 9.12 11.47 -5.68
CA LEU A 5 9.38 12.21 -4.46
C LEU A 5 10.36 11.37 -3.65
N GLY A 6 11.56 11.92 -3.47
CA GLY A 6 12.74 11.26 -2.91
C GLY A 6 12.44 10.45 -1.65
N GLY A 7 13.00 9.24 -1.61
CA GLY A 7 12.85 8.30 -0.51
C GLY A 7 13.29 8.89 0.82
N ALA A 8 12.32 9.14 1.70
CA ALA A 8 12.48 9.32 3.14
C ALA A 8 11.09 9.50 3.78
N PHE A 9 10.16 8.56 3.59
CA PHE A 9 8.79 8.79 4.06
C PHE A 9 8.31 7.87 5.18
N VAL A 10 8.63 6.58 5.25
CA VAL A 10 8.01 5.76 6.33
C VAL A 10 8.51 6.15 7.72
N CYS A 11 9.82 6.18 7.93
CA CYS A 11 10.38 6.42 9.25
C CYS A 11 10.16 7.87 9.69
N THR A 12 10.40 8.85 8.81
CA THR A 12 10.20 10.27 9.11
C THR A 12 8.73 10.62 9.32
N LEU A 13 7.81 10.07 8.51
CA LEU A 13 6.37 10.35 8.64
C LEU A 13 5.82 9.71 9.92
N LEU A 14 6.29 8.52 10.30
CA LEU A 14 5.88 7.87 11.55
C LEU A 14 6.37 8.65 12.78
N THR A 15 7.64 9.08 12.79
CA THR A 15 8.18 9.87 13.91
C THR A 15 7.50 11.24 14.04
N VAL A 16 7.15 11.90 12.94
CA VAL A 16 6.58 13.26 12.96
C VAL A 16 5.06 13.26 13.18
N LEU A 17 4.32 12.29 12.63
CA LEU A 17 2.85 12.28 12.70
C LEU A 17 2.29 11.43 13.84
N VAL A 18 3.01 10.42 14.32
CA VAL A 18 2.46 9.51 15.34
C VAL A 18 2.68 10.02 16.77
N HIS A 19 3.66 10.90 17.08
CA HIS A 19 3.79 11.43 18.46
C HIS A 19 4.40 12.82 18.68
N PRO A 20 3.83 13.53 19.68
CA PRO A 20 4.60 14.14 20.76
C PRO A 20 4.55 13.37 22.11
N SER A 21 3.90 12.20 22.21
CA SER A 21 3.57 11.57 23.53
C SER A 21 4.02 10.11 23.79
N HIS A 22 4.52 9.37 22.81
CA HIS A 22 5.17 8.06 23.05
C HIS A 22 6.59 8.12 22.50
N HIS A 23 7.55 7.95 23.41
CA HIS A 23 8.96 7.87 23.11
C HIS A 23 9.21 6.55 22.35
N LEU A 24 9.18 6.61 21.02
CA LEU A 24 9.81 5.58 20.21
C LEU A 24 11.31 5.88 20.26
N ASP A 25 12.03 5.11 21.07
CA ASP A 25 13.47 5.24 21.22
C ASP A 25 14.15 5.22 19.83
N PRO A 26 15.10 6.13 19.57
CA PRO A 26 15.87 6.14 18.31
C PRO A 26 16.64 4.81 18.07
N THR A 27 16.73 3.96 19.11
CA THR A 27 17.30 2.62 19.14
C THR A 27 16.37 1.51 18.62
N SER A 28 15.08 1.76 18.36
CA SER A 28 14.17 0.75 17.76
C SER A 28 14.50 0.44 16.28
N GLN A 29 15.54 1.07 15.73
CA GLN A 29 16.05 0.87 14.37
C GLN A 29 16.57 -0.56 14.14
N GLY A 30 16.78 -1.35 15.19
CA GLY A 30 17.14 -2.78 15.12
C GLY A 30 15.96 -3.75 15.20
N SER A 31 14.75 -3.29 15.51
CA SER A 31 13.64 -4.17 15.84
C SER A 31 12.48 -4.03 14.85
N ARG A 32 12.12 -5.17 14.25
CA ARG A 32 11.15 -5.37 13.17
C ARG A 32 9.72 -4.96 13.59
N HIS A 33 9.46 -3.68 13.75
CA HIS A 33 8.19 -3.19 14.33
C HIS A 33 7.26 -2.48 13.35
N VAL A 34 7.71 -2.23 12.12
CA VAL A 34 6.88 -1.58 11.10
C VAL A 34 6.66 -2.56 9.95
N LEU A 35 5.39 -2.80 9.66
CA LEU A 35 4.92 -3.53 8.49
C LEU A 35 4.39 -2.53 7.48
N VAL A 36 4.74 -2.72 6.20
CA VAL A 36 4.14 -2.01 5.08
C VAL A 36 3.53 -3.07 4.17
N ASP A 37 2.22 -2.98 3.93
CA ASP A 37 1.44 -3.98 3.19
C ASP A 37 1.74 -5.41 3.69
N ASP A 38 1.66 -5.60 5.01
CA ASP A 38 1.97 -6.84 5.76
C ASP A 38 3.40 -7.39 5.60
N LYS A 39 4.31 -6.61 5.05
CA LYS A 39 5.73 -6.97 4.92
C LYS A 39 6.57 -6.18 5.90
N VAL A 40 7.42 -6.86 6.66
CA VAL A 40 8.40 -6.21 7.54
C VAL A 40 9.35 -5.37 6.70
N ARG A 41 9.35 -4.05 6.95
CA ARG A 41 10.29 -3.10 6.34
C ARG A 41 11.08 -2.42 7.44
N THR A 42 12.41 -2.54 7.36
CA THR A 42 13.36 -1.90 8.28
C THR A 42 14.12 -0.74 7.63
N ASP A 43 13.99 -0.58 6.32
CA ASP A 43 14.65 0.48 5.56
C ASP A 43 13.93 1.82 5.78
N LYS A 44 14.69 2.82 6.24
CA LYS A 44 14.20 4.18 6.49
C LYS A 44 13.78 4.91 5.22
N THR A 45 14.37 4.53 4.08
CA THR A 45 14.16 5.14 2.78
C THR A 45 13.18 4.36 1.91
N TYR A 46 12.53 3.35 2.48
CA TYR A 46 11.53 2.57 1.76
C TYR A 46 10.43 3.50 1.20
N PRO A 47 10.16 3.47 -0.12
CA PRO A 47 9.12 4.30 -0.70
C PRO A 47 7.74 3.73 -0.33
N THR A 48 6.91 4.56 0.28
CA THR A 48 5.47 4.26 0.46
C THR A 48 4.62 5.15 -0.43
N GLY A 49 3.62 4.53 -1.03
CA GLY A 49 2.68 5.16 -1.95
C GLY A 49 1.33 5.49 -1.33
N PHE A 50 0.47 6.01 -2.20
CA PHE A 50 -0.95 6.21 -1.91
C PHE A 50 -1.63 4.84 -1.70
N MET A 51 -2.52 4.74 -0.71
CA MET A 51 -3.24 3.53 -0.30
C MET A 51 -2.41 2.45 0.42
N ASP A 52 -1.09 2.60 0.56
CA ASP A 52 -0.27 1.69 1.36
C ASP A 52 -0.76 1.66 2.81
N VAL A 53 -0.73 0.46 3.40
CA VAL A 53 -1.10 0.23 4.79
C VAL A 53 0.16 0.03 5.61
N VAL A 54 0.35 0.88 6.62
CA VAL A 54 1.43 0.80 7.61
C VAL A 54 0.85 0.27 8.91
N SER A 55 1.34 -0.87 9.36
CA SER A 55 0.89 -1.50 10.60
C SER A 55 2.02 -1.57 11.62
N ILE A 56 1.69 -1.27 12.88
CA ILE A 56 2.60 -1.35 14.02
C ILE A 56 2.08 -2.44 14.97
N PRO A 57 2.61 -3.68 14.89
CA PRO A 57 2.14 -4.80 15.72
C PRO A 57 2.30 -4.57 17.22
N ARG A 58 3.18 -3.65 17.64
CA ARG A 58 3.41 -3.35 19.05
C ARG A 58 2.27 -2.55 19.67
N THR A 59 1.65 -1.64 18.91
CA THR A 59 0.54 -0.80 19.37
C THR A 59 -0.81 -1.30 18.87
N ASN A 60 -0.82 -2.33 18.00
CA ASN A 60 -2.02 -2.81 17.29
C ASN A 60 -2.73 -1.67 16.54
N GLU A 61 -1.94 -0.78 15.94
CA GLU A 61 -2.45 0.33 15.15
C GLU A 61 -2.08 0.15 13.68
N SER A 62 -3.06 0.37 12.80
CA SER A 62 -2.88 0.40 11.36
C SER A 62 -3.23 1.78 10.81
N PHE A 63 -2.45 2.23 9.86
CA PHE A 63 -2.60 3.53 9.21
C PHE A 63 -2.56 3.35 7.70
N ARG A 64 -3.44 4.06 6.97
CA ARG A 64 -3.41 4.14 5.51
C ARG A 64 -2.87 5.49 5.06
N LEU A 65 -2.02 5.48 4.05
CA LEU A 65 -1.51 6.71 3.44
C LEU A 65 -2.55 7.27 2.46
N LEU A 66 -3.07 8.46 2.76
CA LEU A 66 -4.01 9.20 1.92
C LEU A 66 -3.47 10.59 1.60
N TYR A 67 -3.99 11.20 0.53
CA TYR A 67 -3.72 12.60 0.23
C TYR A 67 -4.69 13.52 0.97
N ASP A 68 -4.14 14.59 1.54
CA ASP A 68 -4.90 15.76 1.97
C ASP A 68 -5.34 16.58 0.74
N THR A 69 -6.28 17.51 0.93
CA THR A 69 -6.74 18.51 -0.06
C THR A 69 -5.61 19.28 -0.75
N LYS A 70 -4.45 19.39 -0.09
CA LYS A 70 -3.24 20.04 -0.62
C LYS A 70 -2.27 19.10 -1.35
N GLY A 71 -2.63 17.83 -1.56
CA GLY A 71 -1.78 16.83 -2.21
C GLY A 71 -0.62 16.31 -1.36
N ARG A 72 -0.66 16.54 -0.04
CA ARG A 72 0.35 16.02 0.90
C ARG A 72 -0.10 14.68 1.47
N PHE A 73 0.83 13.77 1.74
CA PHE A 73 0.51 12.54 2.45
C PHE A 73 0.10 12.81 3.90
N ARG A 74 -0.98 12.14 4.33
CA ARG A 74 -1.46 12.10 5.70
C ARG A 74 -1.71 10.64 6.08
N LEU A 75 -1.33 10.28 7.30
CA LEU A 75 -1.69 9.00 7.89
C LEU A 75 -3.14 9.07 8.39
N HIS A 76 -3.97 8.15 7.91
CA HIS A 76 -5.33 7.95 8.36
C HIS A 76 -5.40 6.65 9.18
N SER A 77 -5.81 6.72 10.44
CA SER A 77 -6.03 5.52 11.25
C SER A 77 -7.16 4.70 10.66
N VAL A 78 -6.91 3.40 10.46
CA VAL A 78 -7.88 2.45 9.91
C VAL A 78 -8.06 1.27 10.86
N ARG A 79 -9.20 0.59 10.77
CA ARG A 79 -9.46 -0.62 11.56
C ARG A 79 -8.72 -1.83 10.99
N ASP A 80 -8.50 -2.84 11.82
CA ASP A 80 -7.83 -4.10 11.43
C ASP A 80 -8.51 -4.84 10.28
N GLU A 81 -9.84 -4.73 10.15
CA GLU A 81 -10.55 -5.33 9.01
C GLU A 81 -10.26 -4.61 7.70
N GLU A 82 -10.02 -3.30 7.77
CA GLU A 82 -9.74 -2.47 6.62
C GLU A 82 -8.27 -2.53 6.22
N SER A 83 -7.38 -2.75 7.19
CA SER A 83 -5.94 -2.90 6.95
C SER A 83 -5.60 -4.15 6.16
N LYS A 84 -6.44 -5.19 6.19
CA LYS A 84 -6.26 -6.46 5.44
C LYS A 84 -6.44 -6.33 3.94
N PHE A 85 -7.02 -5.23 3.46
CA PHE A 85 -7.23 -5.04 2.03
C PHE A 85 -6.75 -3.67 1.55
N LYS A 86 -6.46 -3.62 0.26
CA LYS A 86 -6.03 -2.43 -0.45
C LYS A 86 -6.82 -2.29 -1.74
N LEU A 87 -7.16 -1.04 -2.09
CA LEU A 87 -7.74 -0.76 -3.40
C LEU A 87 -6.61 -0.39 -4.35
N CYS A 88 -6.48 -1.15 -5.43
CA CYS A 88 -5.44 -0.96 -6.42
C CYS A 88 -6.11 -0.63 -7.75
N LYS A 89 -5.67 0.44 -8.41
CA LYS A 89 -6.11 0.72 -9.78
C LYS A 89 -5.37 -0.16 -10.77
N VAL A 90 -6.09 -0.75 -11.71
CA VAL A 90 -5.52 -1.53 -12.81
C VAL A 90 -4.92 -0.57 -13.82
N ARG A 91 -3.60 -0.69 -14.03
CA ARG A 91 -2.85 0.11 -15.01
C ARG A 91 -2.99 -0.45 -16.41
N SER A 92 -2.81 -1.76 -16.56
CA SER A 92 -2.88 -2.44 -17.84
C SER A 92 -3.16 -3.93 -17.66
N VAL A 93 -3.87 -4.52 -18.61
CA VAL A 93 -4.06 -5.96 -18.75
C VAL A 93 -3.32 -6.40 -20.01
N GLN A 94 -2.45 -7.40 -19.90
CA GLN A 94 -1.56 -7.84 -20.96
C GLN A 94 -1.43 -9.36 -20.96
N PHE A 95 -1.00 -9.93 -22.09
CA PHE A 95 -0.66 -11.34 -22.20
C PHE A 95 0.84 -11.53 -22.09
N GLY A 96 1.26 -12.46 -21.23
CA GLY A 96 2.65 -12.80 -20.98
C GLY A 96 3.15 -13.90 -21.90
N GLN A 97 4.34 -14.39 -21.59
CA GLN A 97 4.87 -15.59 -22.23
C GLN A 97 3.89 -16.75 -22.06
N LYS A 98 3.76 -17.58 -23.10
CA LYS A 98 2.80 -18.70 -23.15
C LYS A 98 1.32 -18.28 -23.12
N GLY A 99 1.01 -17.02 -23.47
CA GLY A 99 -0.37 -16.53 -23.56
C GLY A 99 -1.07 -16.39 -22.21
N ILE A 100 -0.32 -16.33 -21.10
CA ILE A 100 -0.90 -16.20 -19.76
C ILE A 100 -1.36 -14.74 -19.55
N PRO A 101 -2.66 -14.47 -19.33
CA PRO A 101 -3.12 -13.13 -19.03
C PRO A 101 -2.62 -12.70 -17.64
N TYR A 102 -2.15 -11.46 -17.55
CA TYR A 102 -1.78 -10.81 -16.30
C TYR A 102 -2.23 -9.35 -16.30
N LEU A 103 -2.53 -8.84 -15.13
CA LEU A 103 -2.76 -7.42 -14.91
C LEU A 103 -1.65 -6.82 -14.07
N ASN A 104 -1.36 -5.55 -14.34
CA ASN A 104 -0.44 -4.73 -13.57
C ASN A 104 -1.22 -3.63 -12.87
N THR A 105 -0.94 -3.41 -11.59
CA THR A 105 -1.51 -2.30 -10.81
C THR A 105 -0.56 -1.10 -10.77
N TYR A 106 -1.07 0.05 -10.33
CA TYR A 106 -0.25 1.24 -10.08
C TYR A 106 0.84 1.02 -9.03
N ASP A 107 0.55 0.19 -8.03
CA ASP A 107 1.48 -0.14 -6.94
C ASP A 107 2.54 -1.19 -7.34
N GLY A 108 2.58 -1.59 -8.61
CA GLY A 108 3.58 -2.51 -9.12
C GLY A 108 3.29 -3.99 -8.80
N HIS A 109 2.07 -4.33 -8.38
CA HIS A 109 1.67 -5.74 -8.28
C HIS A 109 1.31 -6.30 -9.66
N THR A 110 1.74 -7.52 -9.92
CA THR A 110 1.37 -8.30 -11.10
C THR A 110 0.52 -9.49 -10.68
N ILE A 111 -0.74 -9.51 -11.11
CA ILE A 111 -1.69 -10.59 -10.81
C ILE A 111 -1.92 -11.39 -12.07
N ARG A 112 -1.66 -12.71 -12.00
CA ARG A 112 -1.85 -13.64 -13.11
C ARG A 112 -3.24 -14.23 -13.07
N TYR A 113 -3.77 -14.58 -14.25
CA TYR A 113 -5.12 -15.11 -14.40
C TYR A 113 -6.20 -14.24 -13.75
N PRO A 114 -6.25 -12.93 -14.06
CA PRO A 114 -7.35 -12.09 -13.61
C PRO A 114 -8.65 -12.49 -14.30
N ASP A 115 -9.78 -12.11 -13.70
CA ASP A 115 -11.09 -12.26 -14.32
C ASP A 115 -11.11 -11.48 -15.67
N PRO A 116 -11.58 -12.09 -16.78
CA PRO A 116 -11.63 -11.44 -18.09
C PRO A 116 -12.51 -10.18 -18.14
N LEU A 117 -13.40 -9.97 -17.16
CA LEU A 117 -14.23 -8.76 -17.05
C LEU A 117 -13.43 -7.55 -16.58
N ILE A 118 -12.29 -7.75 -15.92
CA ILE A 118 -11.46 -6.66 -15.38
C ILE A 118 -10.67 -6.01 -16.51
N LYS A 119 -10.86 -4.71 -16.70
CA LYS A 119 -10.19 -3.90 -17.73
C LYS A 119 -9.22 -2.88 -17.13
N ALA A 120 -8.43 -2.25 -18.00
CA ALA A 120 -7.61 -1.12 -17.58
C ALA A 120 -8.50 0.01 -17.04
N ASN A 121 -8.00 0.72 -16.03
CA ASN A 121 -8.72 1.75 -15.25
C ASN A 121 -9.79 1.26 -14.27
N ASP A 122 -10.09 -0.04 -14.22
CA ASP A 122 -10.89 -0.60 -13.14
C ASP A 122 -10.13 -0.54 -11.81
N THR A 123 -10.87 -0.61 -10.71
CA THR A 123 -10.30 -0.67 -9.37
C THR A 123 -10.58 -2.03 -8.77
N ILE A 124 -9.53 -2.68 -8.26
CA ILE A 124 -9.61 -4.01 -7.66
C ILE A 124 -9.40 -3.90 -6.15
N LYS A 125 -10.13 -4.70 -5.39
CA LYS A 125 -9.90 -4.92 -3.97
C LYS A 125 -8.94 -6.10 -3.81
N LEU A 126 -7.71 -5.79 -3.46
CA LEU A 126 -6.64 -6.75 -3.22
C LEU A 126 -6.61 -7.12 -1.74
N ASP A 127 -6.60 -8.43 -1.47
CA ASP A 127 -6.30 -8.98 -0.14
C ASP A 127 -4.77 -9.01 0.05
N LEU A 128 -4.26 -8.35 1.09
CA LEU A 128 -2.82 -8.22 1.32
C LEU A 128 -2.17 -9.53 1.78
N GLU A 129 -2.91 -10.37 2.53
CA GLU A 129 -2.41 -11.65 3.02
C GLU A 129 -2.18 -12.61 1.85
N ASN A 130 -3.18 -12.73 0.98
CA ASN A 130 -3.19 -13.71 -0.11
C ASN A 130 -2.67 -13.16 -1.43
N ASN A 131 -2.53 -11.85 -1.56
CA ASN A 131 -2.28 -11.14 -2.83
C ASN A 131 -3.27 -11.56 -3.93
N LYS A 132 -4.54 -11.79 -3.56
CA LYS A 132 -5.63 -12.20 -4.46
C LYS A 132 -6.70 -11.12 -4.56
N ILE A 133 -7.34 -11.05 -5.72
CA ILE A 133 -8.46 -10.15 -5.97
C ILE A 133 -9.69 -10.71 -5.26
N ARG A 134 -10.30 -9.91 -4.38
CA ARG A 134 -11.56 -10.23 -3.70
C ARG A 134 -12.76 -9.72 -4.45
N ASP A 135 -12.64 -8.52 -4.98
CA ASP A 135 -13.71 -7.79 -5.64
C ASP A 135 -13.12 -6.82 -6.67
N ALA A 136 -13.93 -6.41 -7.65
CA ALA A 136 -13.54 -5.47 -8.70
C ALA A 136 -14.69 -4.52 -9.02
N SER A 137 -14.42 -3.21 -8.96
CA SER A 137 -15.35 -2.19 -9.43
C SER A 137 -15.00 -1.83 -10.86
N HIS A 138 -15.95 -2.06 -11.76
CA HIS A 138 -15.81 -1.74 -13.18
C HIS A 138 -16.12 -0.27 -13.43
N ASN A 139 -15.17 0.45 -14.03
CA ASN A 139 -15.42 1.82 -14.46
C ASN A 139 -16.22 1.78 -15.77
N THR A 140 -17.53 1.99 -15.66
CA THR A 140 -18.43 2.08 -16.82
C THR A 140 -18.32 3.50 -17.36
N THR A 141 -17.30 3.77 -18.19
CA THR A 141 -17.22 4.99 -19.01
C THR A 141 -17.58 4.66 -20.44
#